data_AF-A0A098G933-F1
#
_entry.id   AF-A0A098G933-F1
#
_cell.length_a   1.000
_cell.length_b   1.000
_cell.length_c   1.000
_cell.angle_alpha   90.00
_cell.angle_beta   90.00
_cell.angle_gamma   90.00
#
_symmetry.space_group_name_H-M   'P 1'
#
loop_
_entity.id
_entity.type
_entity.pdbx_description
1 polymer ?
#
loop_
_entity_poly.entity_id
_entity_poly.type
_entity_poly.pdbx_seq_one_letter_code
_entity_poly.pdbx_strand_id
1 'polypeptide(L)'
;MSESLKFNELVFAIHQTHETFSTQASKAVNLCLTIRNWLIGYYIAEYELQGADRAGYGAHLLDKLAEQLSQTGLKRMDSRELGRFRQFYIMYLQIREALTPVLSTLPLAIKIPLGSCYISYISNPTLIWSICCKILI
;
A
#
# COMPACT_ATOMS: atom_id res chain seq x y z
N MET A 1 -15.35 -38.52 33.57
CA MET A 1 -16.61 -37.74 33.61
C MET A 1 -16.58 -36.80 32.43
N SER A 2 -17.39 -37.05 31.40
CA SER A 2 -17.54 -36.14 30.25
C SER A 2 -18.36 -34.94 30.71
N GLU A 3 -17.72 -33.78 30.81
CA GLU A 3 -18.41 -32.53 31.10
C GLU A 3 -19.27 -32.18 29.88
N SER A 4 -20.59 -32.28 30.04
CA SER A 4 -21.56 -31.96 28.98
C SER A 4 -21.55 -30.45 28.75
N LEU A 5 -21.09 -30.01 27.58
CA LEU A 5 -21.26 -28.62 27.12
C LEU A 5 -22.72 -28.22 27.28
N LYS A 6 -22.98 -27.23 28.13
CA LYS A 6 -24.35 -26.73 28.31
C LYS A 6 -24.74 -25.93 27.07
N PHE A 7 -26.03 -25.97 26.72
CA PHE A 7 -26.54 -25.25 25.55
C PHE A 7 -26.16 -23.76 25.54
N ASN A 8 -26.17 -23.10 26.70
CA ASN A 8 -25.74 -21.70 26.83
C ASN A 8 -24.24 -21.50 26.57
N GLU A 9 -23.40 -22.46 26.95
CA GLU A 9 -21.96 -22.43 26.68
C GLU A 9 -21.69 -22.61 25.19
N LEU A 10 -22.46 -23.48 24.51
CA LEU A 10 -22.42 -23.64 23.06
C LEU A 10 -22.82 -22.34 22.34
N VAL A 11 -23.96 -21.74 22.72
CA VAL A 11 -24.42 -20.47 22.12
C VAL A 11 -23.39 -19.36 22.33
N PHE A 12 -22.84 -19.24 23.54
CA PHE A 12 -21.78 -18.28 23.84
C PHE A 12 -20.53 -18.52 23.00
N ALA A 13 -20.06 -19.78 22.90
CA ALA A 13 -18.89 -20.13 22.11
C ALA A 13 -19.07 -19.82 20.61
N ILE A 14 -20.25 -20.11 20.04
CA ILE A 14 -20.56 -19.76 18.64
C ILE A 14 -20.54 -18.25 18.45
N HIS A 15 -21.19 -17.49 19.34
CA HIS A 15 -21.21 -16.03 19.25
C HIS A 15 -19.80 -15.43 19.36
N GLN A 16 -19.01 -15.86 20.35
CA GLN A 16 -17.62 -15.40 20.51
C GLN A 16 -16.76 -15.73 19.30
N THR A 17 -16.93 -16.93 18.73
CA THR A 17 -16.24 -17.34 17.51
C THR A 17 -16.60 -16.41 16.36
N HIS A 18 -17.89 -16.16 16.13
CA HIS A 18 -18.36 -15.27 15.08
C HIS A 18 -17.76 -13.87 15.20
N GLU A 19 -17.86 -13.25 16.38
CA GLU A 19 -17.35 -11.89 16.63
C GLU A 19 -15.83 -11.81 16.43
N THR A 20 -15.10 -12.81 16.92
CA THR A 20 -13.64 -12.87 16.81
C THR A 20 -13.21 -12.96 15.34
N PHE A 21 -13.80 -13.87 14.57
CA PHE A 21 -13.43 -14.05 13.16
C PHE A 21 -13.92 -12.91 12.26
N SER A 22 -15.09 -12.33 12.54
CA SER A 22 -15.59 -11.13 11.84
C SER A 22 -14.65 -9.93 12.04
N THR A 23 -14.22 -9.72 13.28
CA THR A 23 -13.22 -8.69 13.62
C THR A 23 -11.89 -8.97 12.93
N GLN A 24 -11.42 -10.22 12.95
CA GLN A 24 -10.15 -10.59 12.33
C GLN A 24 -10.20 -10.44 10.79
N ALA A 25 -11.31 -10.79 10.15
CA ALA A 25 -11.51 -10.60 8.72
C ALA A 25 -11.47 -9.11 8.34
N SER A 26 -12.16 -8.27 9.11
CA SER A 26 -12.16 -6.82 8.90
C SER A 26 -10.75 -6.22 9.04
N LYS A 27 -9.99 -6.66 10.05
CA LYS A 27 -8.59 -6.27 10.23
C LYS A 27 -7.71 -6.70 9.05
N ALA A 28 -7.87 -7.93 8.57
CA ALA A 28 -7.12 -8.44 7.43
C ALA A 28 -7.42 -7.64 6.15
N VAL A 29 -8.69 -7.32 5.88
CA VAL A 29 -9.08 -6.47 4.74
C VAL A 29 -8.44 -5.09 4.84
N ASN A 30 -8.52 -4.44 6.01
CA ASN A 30 -7.93 -3.11 6.22
C ASN A 30 -6.41 -3.12 6.04
N LEU A 31 -5.74 -4.16 6.54
CA LEU A 31 -4.31 -4.35 6.36
C LEU A 31 -3.96 -4.51 4.88
N CYS A 32 -4.65 -5.39 4.15
CA CYS A 32 -4.43 -5.60 2.73
C CYS A 32 -4.65 -4.32 1.90
N LEU A 33 -5.69 -3.54 2.21
CA LEU A 33 -5.93 -2.25 1.56
C LEU A 33 -4.82 -1.24 1.84
N THR A 34 -4.34 -1.18 3.09
CA THR A 34 -3.25 -0.29 3.49
C THR A 34 -1.97 -0.64 2.74
N ILE A 35 -1.61 -1.92 2.70
CA ILE A 35 -0.42 -2.42 1.98
C ILE A 35 -0.55 -2.14 0.49
N ARG A 36 -1.68 -2.49 -0.13
CA ARG A 36 -1.95 -2.24 -1.55
C ARG A 36 -1.74 -0.76 -1.88
N ASN A 37 -2.37 0.13 -1.11
CA ASN A 37 -2.33 1.56 -1.37
C ASN A 37 -0.92 2.12 -1.18
N TRP A 38 -0.19 1.66 -0.15
CA TRP A 38 1.21 2.04 0.07
C TRP A 38 2.11 1.57 -1.08
N LEU A 39 1.94 0.33 -1.55
CA LEU A 39 2.73 -0.23 -2.66
C LEU A 39 2.46 0.47 -3.99
N ILE A 40 1.21 0.85 -4.27
CA ILE A 40 0.91 1.66 -5.46
C ILE A 40 1.68 2.98 -5.41
N GLY A 41 1.69 3.64 -4.25
CA GLY A 41 2.47 4.86 -4.04
C GLY A 41 3.98 4.66 -4.26
N TYR A 42 4.52 3.54 -3.77
CA TYR A 42 5.91 3.15 -4.01
C TYR A 42 6.21 3.01 -5.51
N TYR A 43 5.38 2.30 -6.28
CA TYR A 43 5.62 2.12 -7.72
C TYR A 43 5.59 3.44 -8.49
N ILE A 44 4.68 4.34 -8.13
CA ILE A 44 4.61 5.67 -8.74
C ILE A 44 5.89 6.45 -8.43
N ALA A 45 6.30 6.50 -7.17
CA ALA A 45 7.49 7.24 -6.76
C ALA A 45 8.78 6.68 -7.37
N GLU A 46 8.93 5.36 -7.45
CA GLU A 46 10.07 4.73 -8.11
C GLU A 46 10.09 5.01 -9.62
N TYR A 47 8.94 4.97 -10.28
CA TYR A 47 8.84 5.31 -11.69
C TYR A 47 9.21 6.78 -11.96
N GLU A 48 8.80 7.70 -11.10
CA GLU A 48 9.19 9.12 -11.21
C GLU A 48 10.72 9.30 -11.06
N LEU A 49 11.38 8.52 -10.21
CA LEU A 49 12.82 8.62 -9.97
C LEU A 49 13.69 7.92 -11.02
N GLN A 50 13.28 6.73 -11.49
CA GLN A 50 14.11 5.85 -12.31
C GLN A 50 13.46 5.42 -13.63
N GLY A 51 12.25 5.91 -13.94
CA GLY A 51 11.52 5.55 -15.15
C GLY A 51 12.30 5.95 -16.41
N ALA A 52 12.55 4.98 -17.28
CA ALA A 52 13.32 5.17 -18.51
C ALA A 52 12.62 6.12 -19.50
N ASP A 53 11.28 6.13 -19.49
CA ASP A 53 10.40 6.91 -20.37
C ASP A 53 9.69 8.06 -19.64
N ARG A 54 10.08 8.37 -18.38
CA ARG A 54 9.41 9.40 -17.55
C ARG A 54 9.36 10.79 -18.19
N ALA A 55 10.34 11.12 -19.03
CA ALA A 55 10.41 12.39 -19.73
C ALA A 55 9.24 12.60 -20.72
N GLY A 56 8.61 11.51 -21.18
CA GLY A 56 7.46 11.56 -22.07
C GLY A 56 6.11 11.78 -21.36
N TYR A 57 6.02 11.47 -20.06
CA TYR A 57 4.76 11.55 -19.31
C TYR A 57 4.67 12.79 -18.40
N GLY A 58 5.82 13.27 -17.90
CA GLY A 58 5.93 14.56 -17.21
C GLY A 58 4.85 14.81 -16.16
N ALA A 59 4.23 16.00 -16.21
CA ALA A 59 3.18 16.43 -15.29
C ALA A 59 1.85 15.64 -15.41
N HIS A 60 1.66 14.88 -16.49
CA HIS A 60 0.41 14.16 -16.78
C HIS A 60 0.50 12.66 -16.45
N LEU A 61 1.54 12.22 -15.75
CA LEU A 61 1.74 10.81 -15.39
C LEU A 61 0.52 10.21 -14.68
N LEU A 62 0.00 10.89 -13.66
CA LEU A 62 -1.12 10.38 -12.87
C LEU A 62 -2.41 10.30 -13.69
N ASP A 63 -2.65 11.25 -14.60
CA ASP A 63 -3.81 11.25 -15.48
C ASP A 63 -3.76 10.11 -16.48
N LYS A 64 -2.59 9.85 -17.05
CA LYS A 64 -2.37 8.73 -17.96
C LYS A 64 -2.47 7.40 -17.26
N LEU A 65 -1.93 7.28 -16.05
CA LEU A 65 -2.09 6.09 -15.21
C LEU A 65 -3.56 5.85 -14.89
N ALA A 66 -4.31 6.88 -14.50
CA ALA A 66 -5.72 6.77 -14.20
C ALA A 66 -6.54 6.31 -15.41
N GLU A 67 -6.28 6.88 -16.59
CA GLU A 67 -6.90 6.49 -17.85
C GLU A 67 -6.65 5.00 -18.14
N GLN A 68 -5.39 4.57 -18.13
CA GLN A 68 -5.01 3.18 -18.41
C GLN A 68 -5.56 2.20 -17.37
N LEU A 69 -5.45 2.51 -16.08
CA LEU A 69 -5.95 1.64 -15.01
C LEU A 69 -7.48 1.53 -15.03
N SER A 70 -8.19 2.60 -15.40
CA SER A 70 -9.65 2.56 -15.56
C SER A 70 -10.10 1.56 -16.64
N GLN A 71 -9.34 1.45 -17.74
CA GLN A 71 -9.61 0.51 -18.83
C GLN A 71 -9.42 -0.96 -18.39
N THR A 72 -8.58 -1.21 -17.39
CA THR A 72 -8.38 -2.56 -16.81
C THR A 72 -9.47 -2.98 -15.82
N GLY A 73 -10.46 -2.11 -15.55
CA GLY A 73 -11.55 -2.39 -14.61
C GLY A 73 -11.18 -2.20 -13.13
N LEU A 74 -10.00 -1.63 -12.84
CA LEU A 74 -9.59 -1.31 -11.48
C LEU A 74 -10.38 -0.11 -10.94
N LYS A 75 -11.21 -0.35 -9.93
CA LYS A 75 -11.98 0.70 -9.25
C LYS A 75 -11.07 1.53 -8.33
N ARG A 76 -11.42 2.81 -8.14
CA ARG A 76 -10.74 3.76 -7.23
C ARG A 76 -9.25 3.98 -7.58
N MET A 77 -8.97 4.18 -8.87
CA MET A 77 -7.64 4.45 -9.41
C MET A 77 -7.63 5.74 -10.25
N ASP A 78 -8.38 6.76 -9.83
CA ASP A 78 -8.32 8.07 -10.47
C ASP A 78 -7.03 8.83 -10.12
N SER A 79 -6.72 9.89 -10.86
CA SER A 79 -5.49 10.66 -10.68
C SER A 79 -5.32 11.19 -9.26
N ARG A 80 -6.43 11.53 -8.59
CA ARG A 80 -6.43 12.07 -7.22
C ARG A 80 -6.09 10.98 -6.22
N GLU A 81 -6.70 9.80 -6.33
CA GLU A 81 -6.38 8.65 -5.48
C GLU A 81 -4.93 8.17 -5.70
N LEU A 82 -4.46 8.11 -6.95
CA LEU A 82 -3.07 7.78 -7.26
C LEU A 82 -2.09 8.80 -6.63
N GLY A 83 -2.42 10.09 -6.68
CA GLY A 83 -1.68 11.15 -5.99
C GLY A 83 -1.65 10.96 -4.47
N ARG A 84 -2.77 10.56 -3.86
CA ARG A 84 -2.83 10.24 -2.43
C ARG A 84 -1.99 9.03 -2.07
N PHE A 85 -1.98 7.97 -2.89
CA PHE A 85 -1.14 6.80 -2.65
C PHE A 85 0.34 7.17 -2.71
N ARG A 86 0.73 7.96 -3.71
CA ARG A 86 2.09 8.51 -3.81
C ARG A 86 2.47 9.31 -2.56
N GLN A 87 1.62 10.23 -2.11
CA GLN A 87 1.87 10.99 -0.89
C GLN A 87 1.93 10.11 0.35
N PHE A 88 1.06 9.11 0.45
CA PHE A 88 1.03 8.14 1.54
C PHE A 88 2.34 7.37 1.63
N TYR A 89 2.90 6.92 0.51
CA TYR A 89 4.21 6.29 0.47
C TYR A 89 5.32 7.23 1.00
N ILE A 90 5.38 8.46 0.48
CA ILE A 90 6.42 9.44 0.83
C ILE A 90 6.35 9.83 2.31
N MET A 91 5.14 10.01 2.86
CA MET A 91 4.94 10.40 4.25
C MET A 91 5.31 9.27 5.22
N TYR A 92 5.09 8.02 4.82
CA TYR A 92 5.22 6.87 5.71
C TYR A 92 6.21 5.84 5.18
N LEU A 93 7.41 6.28 4.85
CA LEU A 93 8.50 5.40 4.39
C LEU A 93 8.92 4.38 5.43
N GLN A 94 8.84 4.75 6.71
CA GLN A 94 9.13 3.91 7.87
C GLN A 94 8.23 2.67 7.96
N ILE A 95 7.04 2.68 7.33
CA ILE A 95 6.14 1.52 7.30
C ILE A 95 6.78 0.34 6.54
N ARG A 96 7.74 0.60 5.65
CA ARG A 96 8.44 -0.44 4.88
C ARG A 96 9.08 -1.52 5.77
N GLU A 97 9.69 -1.13 6.87
CA GLU A 97 10.36 -2.06 7.78
C GLU A 97 9.35 -2.99 8.46
N ALA A 98 8.23 -2.41 8.91
CA ALA A 98 7.13 -3.17 9.51
C ALA A 98 6.42 -4.10 8.50
N LEU A 99 6.38 -3.73 7.23
CA LEU A 99 5.73 -4.52 6.18
C LEU A 99 6.58 -5.66 5.63
N THR A 100 7.91 -5.58 5.77
CA THR A 100 8.84 -6.59 5.24
C THR A 100 8.48 -8.03 5.66
N PRO A 101 8.25 -8.35 6.95
CA PRO A 101 7.86 -9.69 7.35
C PRO A 101 6.49 -10.09 6.79
N VAL A 102 5.52 -9.17 6.75
CA VAL A 102 4.17 -9.46 6.22
C VAL A 102 4.23 -9.78 4.73
N LEU A 103 4.97 -8.99 3.94
CA LEU A 103 5.13 -9.18 2.50
C LEU A 103 5.77 -10.53 2.15
N SER A 104 6.71 -11.01 2.97
CA SER A 104 7.35 -12.31 2.78
C SER A 104 6.40 -13.51 2.92
N THR A 105 5.28 -13.31 3.61
CA THR A 105 4.26 -14.35 3.84
C THR A 105 3.13 -14.35 2.81
N LEU A 106 3.05 -13.32 1.95
CA LEU A 106 2.01 -13.24 0.94
C LEU A 106 2.32 -14.17 -0.24
N PRO A 107 1.31 -14.90 -0.77
CA PRO A 107 1.50 -15.83 -1.89
C PRO A 107 1.79 -15.13 -3.23
N LEU A 108 1.66 -13.80 -3.29
CA LEU A 108 1.95 -13.04 -4.49
C LEU A 108 3.46 -12.86 -4.63
N ALA A 109 4.00 -13.34 -5.76
CA ALA A 109 5.36 -13.14 -6.24
C ALA A 109 5.65 -11.66 -6.58
N ILE A 110 5.32 -10.73 -5.68
CA ILE A 110 5.72 -9.34 -5.78
C ILE A 110 7.18 -9.29 -5.34
N LYS A 111 8.09 -9.50 -6.29
CA LYS A 111 9.50 -9.13 -6.12
C LYS A 111 9.55 -7.61 -6.08
N ILE A 112 9.26 -7.02 -4.92
CA ILE A 112 9.58 -5.63 -4.66
C ILE A 112 11.11 -5.60 -4.65
N PRO A 113 11.77 -4.91 -5.58
CA PRO A 113 13.19 -4.63 -5.40
C PRO A 113 13.25 -3.68 -4.20
N LEU A 114 13.41 -4.22 -2.99
CA LEU A 114 13.72 -3.47 -1.77
C LEU A 114 15.16 -2.95 -1.84
N GLY A 115 15.58 -2.49 -3.02
CA GLY A 115 16.87 -1.92 -3.32
C GLY A 115 17.00 -0.57 -2.64
N SER A 116 18.14 -0.41 -1.97
CA SER A 116 18.53 0.65 -1.04
C SER A 116 18.48 2.12 -1.53
N CYS A 117 17.95 2.42 -2.73
CA CYS A 117 18.17 3.72 -3.39
C CYS A 117 17.30 4.87 -2.84
N TYR A 118 16.09 4.63 -2.33
CA TYR A 118 15.23 5.73 -1.87
C TYR A 118 15.70 6.35 -0.53
N ILE A 119 16.39 5.58 0.33
CA ILE A 119 16.87 6.08 1.63
C ILE A 119 18.05 7.03 1.46
N SER A 120 19.01 6.70 0.59
CA SER A 120 20.18 7.56 0.36
C SER A 120 19.80 8.94 -0.21
N TYR A 121 18.66 9.03 -0.91
CA TYR A 121 18.13 10.28 -1.45
C TYR A 121 17.51 11.21 -0.39
N ILE A 122 16.93 10.67 0.69
CA ILE A 122 16.26 11.45 1.75
C ILE A 122 17.22 11.93 2.83
N SER A 123 18.34 11.24 3.02
CA SER A 123 19.39 11.70 3.93
C SER A 123 20.16 12.94 3.40
N ASN A 124 19.84 13.43 2.20
CA ASN A 124 20.44 14.63 1.62
C ASN A 124 19.45 15.81 1.58
N PRO A 125 19.52 16.74 2.56
CA PRO A 125 18.53 17.83 2.68
C PRO A 125 18.52 18.81 1.49
N THR A 126 19.54 18.82 0.64
CA THR A 126 19.59 19.69 -0.56
C THR A 126 18.76 19.14 -1.73
N LEU A 127 18.57 17.82 -1.81
CA LEU A 127 17.79 17.16 -2.87
C LEU A 127 16.29 17.15 -2.57
N ILE A 128 15.90 17.14 -1.29
CA ILE A 128 14.51 17.29 -0.84
C ILE A 128 13.94 18.64 -1.32
N TRP A 129 14.73 19.72 -1.24
CA TRP A 129 14.30 21.04 -1.73
C TRP A 129 14.11 21.07 -3.26
N SER A 130 14.98 20.39 -4.02
CA SER A 130 14.89 20.35 -5.49
C SER A 130 13.70 19.52 -5.99
N ILE A 131 13.36 18.43 -5.27
CA ILE A 131 12.18 17.60 -5.57
C ILE A 131 10.89 18.32 -5.14
N CYS A 132 10.86 18.97 -3.97
CA CYS A 132 9.74 19.83 -3.58
C CYS A 132 9.52 20.99 -4.55
N CYS A 133 10.59 21.62 -5.07
CA CYS A 133 10.47 22.67 -6.08
C CYS A 133 10.03 22.17 -7.47
N LYS A 134 10.36 20.93 -7.85
CA LYS A 134 9.91 20.33 -9.14
C LYS A 134 8.51 19.72 -9.10
N ILE A 135 7.93 19.54 -7.93
CA ILE A 135 6.55 19.01 -7.76
C ILE A 135 5.53 20.16 -7.60
N LEU A 136 5.98 21.40 -7.38
CA LEU A 136 5.14 22.58 -7.13
C LEU A 136 5.18 23.66 -8.24
N ILE A 137 5.78 23.36 -9.40
CA ILE A 137 5.75 24.17 -10.64
C ILE A 137 5.34 23.25 -11.78
#